data_AF-A0AAV6R4V7-F1
#
_entry.id   AF-A0AAV6R4V7-F1
#
_cell.length_a   1.000
_cell.length_b   1.000
_cell.length_c   1.000
_cell.angle_alpha   90.00
_cell.angle_beta   90.00
_cell.angle_gamma   90.00
#
_symmetry.space_group_name_H-M   'P 1'
#
loop_
_entity.id
_entity.type
_entity.pdbx_description
1 polymer ?
#
loop_
_entity_poly.entity_id
_entity_poly.type
_entity_poly.pdbx_seq_one_letter_code
_entity_poly.pdbx_strand_id
1 'polypeptide(L)'
;MCLCRLQFMGKWFELTVASTCPYYLQRKRANPVILALQMQHVASGSNFTLMSTTFRNGSCKTSSVDYALTDTPGRFFHHVSRFEADVDSYVVETDYDEYALLFQLSTEKPSGNVTRIVKLYSRTVDVSRPSVLDDFNALVRQHGMGDDAVVVNHIKGECPPASTSQSQVPESKMAS
;
A
#
# COMPACT_ATOMS: atom_id res chain seq x y z
N MET A 1 2.95 13.82 19.86
CA MET A 1 2.88 12.83 18.76
C MET A 1 1.58 12.07 18.90
N CYS A 2 0.74 12.00 17.87
CA CYS A 2 -0.56 11.33 17.95
C CYS A 2 -0.36 9.80 17.81
N LEU A 3 -0.80 9.02 18.81
CA LEU A 3 -0.60 7.56 18.88
C LEU A 3 -1.21 6.80 17.68
N CYS A 4 -2.21 7.35 16.99
CA CYS A 4 -2.82 6.75 15.81
C CYS A 4 -1.83 6.57 14.63
N ARG A 5 -0.79 7.41 14.52
CA ARG A 5 0.21 7.28 13.43
C ARG A 5 1.07 6.03 13.56
N LEU A 6 1.40 5.63 14.78
CA LEU A 6 2.23 4.44 15.03
C LEU A 6 1.46 3.14 14.79
N GLN A 7 0.15 3.13 15.05
CA GLN A 7 -0.69 1.94 14.91
C GLN A 7 -0.84 1.50 13.43
N PHE A 8 -0.81 2.45 12.49
CA PHE A 8 -0.88 2.13 11.06
C PHE A 8 0.41 1.51 10.50
N MET A 9 1.52 1.55 11.24
CA MET A 9 2.79 0.95 10.80
C MET A 9 2.73 -0.58 10.83
N GLY A 10 3.78 -1.21 10.29
CA GLY A 10 3.91 -2.66 10.29
C GLY A 10 3.40 -3.29 8.99
N LYS A 11 3.02 -4.57 9.09
CA LYS A 11 2.65 -5.40 7.96
C LYS A 11 1.17 -5.22 7.59
N TRP A 12 0.90 -5.13 6.30
CA TRP A 12 -0.43 -5.11 5.70
C TRP A 12 -0.44 -5.98 4.44
N PHE A 13 -1.64 -6.30 3.94
CA PHE A 13 -1.85 -7.00 2.68
C PHE A 13 -2.87 -6.22 1.84
N GLU A 14 -2.54 -5.90 0.59
CA GLU A 14 -3.52 -5.31 -0.35
C GLU A 14 -4.41 -6.41 -0.94
N LEU A 15 -5.66 -6.47 -0.48
CA LEU A 15 -6.60 -7.54 -0.84
C LEU A 15 -7.53 -7.17 -1.99
N THR A 16 -7.96 -5.91 -2.06
CA THR A 16 -8.88 -5.46 -3.12
C THR A 16 -8.54 -4.04 -3.51
N VAL A 17 -8.63 -3.77 -4.82
CA VAL A 17 -8.40 -2.44 -5.36
C VAL A 17 -9.46 -2.08 -6.39
N ALA A 18 -9.87 -0.82 -6.41
CA ALA A 18 -10.67 -0.24 -7.48
C ALA A 18 -9.96 0.97 -8.06
N SER A 19 -10.09 1.23 -9.36
CA SER A 19 -9.49 2.43 -9.95
C SER A 19 -10.17 2.90 -11.24
N THR A 20 -10.22 4.22 -11.42
CA THR A 20 -10.59 4.84 -12.71
C THR A 20 -9.42 4.89 -13.71
N CYS A 21 -8.19 4.50 -13.33
CA CYS A 21 -7.02 4.50 -14.22
C CYS A 21 -6.98 3.19 -15.04
N PRO A 22 -7.23 3.22 -16.37
CA PRO A 22 -7.36 1.99 -17.16
C PRO A 22 -6.06 1.18 -17.20
N TYR A 23 -4.90 1.85 -17.32
CA TYR A 23 -3.60 1.19 -17.39
C TYR A 23 -3.23 0.51 -16.07
N TYR A 24 -3.51 1.16 -14.93
CA TYR A 24 -3.30 0.56 -13.62
C TYR A 24 -4.19 -0.67 -13.43
N LEU A 25 -5.48 -0.53 -13.76
CA LEU A 25 -6.46 -1.60 -13.62
C LEU A 25 -6.15 -2.80 -14.53
N GLN A 26 -5.75 -2.55 -15.78
CA GLN A 26 -5.33 -3.60 -16.71
C GLN A 26 -4.13 -4.39 -16.18
N ARG A 27 -3.11 -3.71 -15.62
CA ARG A 27 -1.96 -4.40 -15.00
C ARG A 27 -2.36 -5.22 -13.78
N LYS A 28 -3.29 -4.71 -12.95
CA LYS A 28 -3.82 -5.45 -11.80
C LYS A 28 -4.59 -6.69 -12.23
N ARG A 29 -5.50 -6.58 -13.22
CA ARG A 29 -6.23 -7.73 -13.76
C ARG A 29 -5.31 -8.79 -14.38
N ALA A 30 -4.22 -8.38 -15.03
CA ALA A 30 -3.26 -9.31 -15.62
C ALA A 30 -2.47 -10.13 -14.57
N ASN A 31 -2.35 -9.62 -13.33
CA ASN A 31 -1.68 -10.32 -12.23
C ASN A 31 -2.29 -9.90 -10.88
N PRO A 32 -3.50 -10.38 -10.54
CA PRO A 32 -4.24 -9.94 -9.34
C PRO A 32 -3.75 -10.73 -8.13
N VAL A 33 -2.55 -10.39 -7.67
CA VAL A 33 -1.86 -11.08 -6.58
C VAL A 33 -1.88 -10.22 -5.33
N ILE A 34 -2.10 -10.81 -4.16
CA ILE A 34 -2.04 -10.09 -2.88
C ILE A 34 -0.62 -9.53 -2.70
N LEU A 35 -0.51 -8.23 -2.43
CA LEU A 35 0.76 -7.56 -2.19
C LEU A 35 1.01 -7.51 -0.69
N ALA A 36 2.12 -8.08 -0.24
CA ALA A 36 2.58 -7.90 1.13
C ALA A 36 3.21 -6.53 1.26
N LEU A 37 2.71 -5.74 2.19
CA LEU A 37 3.11 -4.37 2.45
C LEU A 37 3.79 -4.28 3.82
N GLN A 38 4.88 -3.53 3.91
CA GLN A 38 5.58 -3.24 5.15
C GLN A 38 5.79 -1.73 5.24
N MET A 39 5.10 -1.10 6.20
CA MET A 39 5.23 0.33 6.49
C MET A 39 6.19 0.54 7.66
N GLN A 40 7.19 1.41 7.47
CA GLN A 40 8.21 1.70 8.47
C GLN A 40 8.49 3.20 8.52
N HIS A 41 8.62 3.74 9.74
CA HIS A 41 9.05 5.13 9.92
C HIS A 41 10.48 5.35 9.45
N VAL A 42 10.72 6.52 8.86
CA VAL A 42 12.07 6.99 8.60
C VAL A 42 12.61 7.63 9.88
N ALA A 43 13.76 7.16 10.37
CA ALA A 43 14.31 7.51 11.68
C ALA A 43 14.53 9.02 11.92
N SER A 44 14.67 9.81 10.86
CA SER A 44 14.99 11.24 10.93
C SER A 44 13.87 12.18 10.47
N GLY A 45 12.61 11.74 10.41
CA GLY A 45 11.54 12.64 9.97
C GLY A 45 10.11 12.18 10.25
N SER A 46 9.17 13.01 9.83
CA SER A 46 7.74 12.70 9.84
C SER A 46 7.32 11.99 8.55
N ASN A 47 8.10 11.03 8.04
CA ASN A 47 7.79 10.29 6.81
C ASN A 47 7.80 8.78 7.09
N PHE A 48 7.27 8.00 6.16
CA PHE A 48 7.36 6.54 6.23
C PHE A 48 7.63 5.94 4.85
N THR A 49 8.28 4.79 4.83
CA THR A 49 8.53 4.00 3.64
C THR A 49 7.54 2.85 3.59
N LEU A 50 6.85 2.71 2.46
CA LEU A 50 6.04 1.54 2.13
C LEU A 50 6.85 0.62 1.24
N MET A 51 7.28 -0.53 1.78
CA MET A 51 7.87 -1.60 0.99
C MET A 51 6.77 -2.59 0.58
N SER A 52 6.72 -2.93 -0.70
CA SER A 52 5.76 -3.86 -1.30
C SER A 52 6.52 -5.04 -1.89
N THR A 53 6.13 -6.25 -1.49
CA THR A 53 6.67 -7.51 -2.00
C THR A 53 5.57 -8.31 -2.69
N THR A 54 5.86 -8.79 -3.90
CA THR A 54 4.93 -9.63 -4.67
C THR A 54 5.68 -10.74 -5.39
N PHE A 55 5.03 -11.89 -5.55
CA PHE A 55 5.56 -13.00 -6.33
C PHE A 55 5.17 -12.84 -7.81
N ARG A 56 6.18 -12.78 -8.68
CA ARG A 56 5.98 -12.59 -10.12
C ARG A 56 7.03 -13.39 -10.92
N ASN A 57 6.56 -14.16 -11.89
CA ASN A 57 7.40 -14.96 -12.80
C ASN A 57 8.39 -15.88 -12.06
N GLY A 58 7.93 -16.59 -11.01
CA GLY A 58 8.77 -17.51 -10.25
C GLY A 58 9.74 -16.85 -9.26
N SER A 59 9.67 -15.52 -9.06
CA SER A 59 10.58 -14.78 -8.18
C SER A 59 9.85 -13.72 -7.35
N CYS A 60 10.40 -13.39 -6.18
CA CYS A 60 9.91 -12.29 -5.37
C CYS A 60 10.48 -10.96 -5.88
N LYS A 61 9.58 -9.99 -6.09
CA LYS A 61 9.93 -8.63 -6.49
C LYS A 61 9.52 -7.69 -5.37
N THR A 62 10.47 -6.87 -4.94
CA THR A 62 10.28 -5.87 -3.90
C THR A 62 10.45 -4.47 -4.50
N SER A 63 9.58 -3.55 -4.11
CA SER A 63 9.64 -2.13 -4.47
C SER A 63 9.30 -1.28 -3.26
N SER A 64 9.88 -0.10 -3.13
CA SER A 64 9.57 0.85 -2.06
C SER A 64 8.99 2.15 -2.62
N VAL A 65 8.15 2.80 -1.81
CA VAL A 65 7.65 4.16 -2.04
C VAL A 65 7.75 4.93 -0.73
N ASP A 66 8.36 6.10 -0.77
CA ASP A 66 8.41 6.99 0.39
C ASP A 66 7.20 7.91 0.39
N TYR A 67 6.53 7.98 1.53
CA TYR A 67 5.37 8.83 1.77
C TYR A 67 5.75 9.97 2.71
N ALA A 68 5.43 11.17 2.27
CA ALA A 68 5.43 12.35 3.12
C ALA A 68 4.16 12.36 3.98
N LEU A 69 4.32 12.57 5.30
CA LEU A 69 3.15 12.89 6.12
C LEU A 69 2.75 14.34 5.89
N THR A 70 1.45 14.60 5.93
CA THR A 70 0.91 15.96 5.81
C THR A 70 0.46 16.48 7.17
N ASP A 71 0.07 17.76 7.24
CA ASP A 71 -0.54 18.36 8.43
C ASP A 71 -1.94 17.79 8.72
N THR A 72 -2.57 17.18 7.72
CA THR A 72 -3.86 16.51 7.86
C THR A 72 -3.65 15.07 8.37
N PRO A 73 -4.16 14.69 9.55
CA PRO A 73 -4.10 13.31 10.04
C PRO A 73 -4.74 12.33 9.05
N GLY A 74 -4.11 11.17 8.85
CA GLY A 74 -4.60 10.16 7.90
C GLY A 74 -4.35 10.48 6.42
N ARG A 75 -3.81 11.65 6.09
CA ARG A 75 -3.40 12.00 4.73
C ARG A 75 -1.88 11.90 4.54
N PHE A 76 -1.49 11.19 3.49
CA PHE A 76 -0.11 10.97 3.07
C PHE A 76 0.07 11.37 1.60
N PHE A 77 1.26 11.82 1.25
CA PHE A 77 1.58 12.28 -0.10
C PHE A 77 2.78 11.51 -0.65
N HIS A 78 2.75 11.18 -1.94
CA HIS A 78 3.95 10.77 -2.66
C HIS A 78 3.89 11.21 -4.13
N HIS A 79 5.06 11.30 -4.75
CA HIS A 79 5.20 11.61 -6.16
C HIS A 79 5.67 10.36 -6.92
N VAL A 80 5.08 10.10 -8.09
CA VAL A 80 5.42 8.98 -8.96
C VAL A 80 6.14 9.50 -10.20
N SER A 81 7.48 9.53 -10.14
CA SER A 81 8.32 10.11 -11.19
C SER A 81 8.09 9.51 -12.58
N ARG A 82 7.79 8.20 -12.66
CA ARG A 82 7.53 7.54 -13.95
C ARG A 82 6.36 8.15 -14.73
N PHE A 83 5.38 8.69 -14.02
CA PHE A 83 4.15 9.24 -14.61
C PHE A 83 4.03 10.75 -14.37
N GLU A 84 5.03 11.38 -13.77
CA GLU A 84 4.98 12.77 -13.31
C GLU A 84 3.66 13.05 -12.57
N ALA A 85 3.31 12.16 -11.64
CA ALA A 85 2.00 12.17 -10.98
C ALA A 85 2.13 12.39 -9.48
N ASP A 86 1.32 13.31 -8.97
CA ASP A 86 1.19 13.56 -7.54
C ASP A 86 0.04 12.73 -6.98
N VAL A 87 0.25 12.08 -5.83
CA VAL A 87 -0.73 11.18 -5.23
C VAL A 87 -0.98 11.54 -3.78
N ASP A 88 -2.20 11.98 -3.51
CA ASP A 88 -2.74 12.11 -2.16
C ASP A 88 -3.41 10.80 -1.77
N SER A 89 -3.07 10.29 -0.58
CA SER A 89 -3.63 9.06 -0.01
C SER A 89 -4.28 9.37 1.32
N TYR A 90 -5.52 8.92 1.50
CA TYR A 90 -6.33 9.15 2.69
C TYR A 90 -6.69 7.80 3.29
N VAL A 91 -6.43 7.62 4.58
CA VAL A 91 -7.02 6.53 5.36
C VAL A 91 -8.44 6.96 5.71
N VAL A 92 -9.43 6.36 5.04
CA VAL A 92 -10.85 6.71 5.18
C VAL A 92 -11.44 6.05 6.42
N GLU A 93 -11.10 4.78 6.62
CA GLU A 93 -11.57 3.98 7.74
C GLU A 93 -10.54 2.91 8.09
N THR A 94 -10.32 2.64 9.37
CA THR A 94 -9.44 1.58 9.84
C THR A 94 -9.67 1.36 11.32
N ASP A 95 -9.61 0.10 11.75
CA ASP A 95 -9.50 -0.26 13.16
C ASP A 95 -8.05 -0.52 13.58
N TYR A 96 -7.10 -0.30 12.67
CA TYR A 96 -5.65 -0.56 12.77
C TYR A 96 -5.24 -2.03 12.93
N ASP A 97 -6.11 -2.88 13.46
CA ASP A 97 -5.81 -4.24 13.87
C ASP A 97 -6.24 -5.30 12.85
N GLU A 98 -7.24 -5.01 12.00
CA GLU A 98 -7.75 -5.96 11.03
C GLU A 98 -7.73 -5.41 9.61
N TYR A 99 -8.17 -4.16 9.40
CA TYR A 99 -8.36 -3.61 8.06
C TYR A 99 -8.08 -2.11 7.96
N ALA A 100 -7.87 -1.66 6.73
CA ALA A 100 -7.87 -0.24 6.38
C ALA A 100 -8.43 -0.02 4.98
N LEU A 101 -9.35 0.94 4.86
CA LEU A 101 -9.85 1.47 3.60
C LEU A 101 -9.09 2.75 3.27
N LEU A 102 -8.46 2.77 2.10
CA LEU A 102 -7.71 3.90 1.61
C LEU A 102 -8.36 4.45 0.33
N PHE A 103 -8.43 5.76 0.24
CA PHE A 103 -8.75 6.47 -0.99
C PHE A 103 -7.51 7.21 -1.48
N GLN A 104 -7.18 7.10 -2.76
CA GLN A 104 -6.09 7.85 -3.38
C GLN A 104 -6.60 8.68 -4.55
N LEU A 105 -6.11 9.92 -4.60
CA LEU A 105 -6.31 10.84 -5.70
C LEU A 105 -4.96 11.06 -6.38
N SER A 106 -4.82 10.58 -7.61
CA SER A 106 -3.61 10.75 -8.41
C SER A 106 -3.86 11.77 -9.52
N THR A 107 -3.00 12.79 -9.58
CA THR A 107 -3.07 13.85 -10.59
C THR A 107 -1.79 13.82 -11.43
N GLU A 108 -1.93 13.50 -12.71
CA GLU A 108 -0.83 13.58 -13.68
C GLU A 108 -0.51 15.05 -13.98
N LYS A 109 0.71 15.52 -13.69
CA LYS A 109 1.12 16.91 -13.91
C LYS A 109 1.03 17.36 -15.37
N PRO A 110 1.44 16.55 -16.38
CA PRO A 110 1.45 17.01 -17.76
C PRO A 110 0.05 17.19 -18.35
N SER A 111 -0.89 16.30 -18.00
CA SER A 111 -2.23 16.25 -18.57
C SER A 111 -3.30 16.90 -17.67
N GLY A 112 -3.03 17.02 -16.37
CA GLY A 112 -4.02 17.37 -15.36
C GLY A 112 -5.04 16.25 -15.09
N ASN A 113 -4.85 15.06 -15.67
CA ASN A 113 -5.79 13.96 -15.52
C ASN A 113 -5.82 13.48 -14.07
N VAL A 114 -7.02 13.39 -13.52
CA VAL A 114 -7.25 12.92 -12.16
C VAL A 114 -7.78 11.50 -12.20
N THR A 115 -7.10 10.60 -11.50
CA THR A 115 -7.55 9.23 -11.30
C THR A 115 -7.83 8.96 -9.83
N ARG A 116 -8.86 8.15 -9.59
CA ARG A 116 -9.31 7.75 -8.25
C ARG A 116 -8.96 6.29 -8.05
N ILE A 117 -8.50 5.96 -6.84
CA ILE A 117 -8.14 4.60 -6.46
C ILE A 117 -8.71 4.34 -5.07
N VAL A 118 -9.38 3.21 -4.87
CA VAL A 118 -9.81 2.73 -3.55
C VAL A 118 -9.06 1.43 -3.27
N LYS A 119 -8.55 1.25 -2.07
CA LYS A 119 -7.80 0.05 -1.65
C LYS A 119 -8.31 -0.46 -0.32
N LEU A 120 -8.47 -1.78 -0.23
CA LEU A 120 -8.67 -2.50 1.01
C LEU A 120 -7.37 -3.19 1.41
N TYR A 121 -6.84 -2.77 2.55
CA TYR A 121 -5.74 -3.44 3.23
C TYR A 121 -6.26 -4.28 4.40
N SER A 122 -5.59 -5.39 4.68
CA SER A 122 -5.84 -6.21 5.87
C SER A 122 -4.53 -6.63 6.55
N ARG A 123 -4.58 -6.93 7.86
CA ARG A 123 -3.45 -7.53 8.58
C ARG A 123 -3.24 -9.01 8.21
N THR A 124 -4.26 -9.66 7.67
CA THR A 124 -4.22 -11.06 7.20
C THR A 124 -4.46 -11.16 5.70
N VAL A 125 -4.19 -12.34 5.12
CA VAL A 125 -4.45 -12.61 3.69
C VAL A 125 -5.92 -12.89 3.38
N ASP A 126 -6.76 -12.96 4.42
CA ASP A 126 -8.20 -13.16 4.33
C ASP A 126 -8.93 -11.96 4.93
N VAL A 127 -10.08 -11.60 4.35
CA VAL A 127 -11.02 -10.63 4.94
C VAL A 127 -12.07 -11.44 5.70
N SER A 128 -11.85 -11.64 6.99
CA SER A 128 -12.76 -12.40 7.86
C SER A 128 -14.13 -11.74 8.05
N ARG A 129 -14.29 -10.46 7.70
CA ARG A 129 -15.50 -9.66 7.97
C ARG A 129 -16.21 -9.18 6.70
N PRO A 130 -17.35 -9.78 6.31
CA PRO A 130 -18.11 -9.40 5.12
C PRO A 130 -18.48 -7.91 5.04
N SER A 131 -18.80 -7.27 6.18
CA SER A 131 -19.19 -5.86 6.19
C SER A 131 -18.07 -4.93 5.67
N VAL A 132 -16.79 -5.29 5.84
CA VAL A 132 -15.67 -4.48 5.33
C VAL A 132 -15.65 -4.44 3.81
N LEU A 133 -16.09 -5.52 3.15
CA LEU A 133 -16.23 -5.54 1.69
C LEU A 133 -17.44 -4.71 1.24
N ASP A 134 -18.52 -4.69 2.02
CA ASP A 134 -19.67 -3.82 1.76
C ASP A 134 -19.27 -2.33 1.87
N ASP A 135 -18.52 -1.98 2.91
CA ASP A 135 -17.98 -0.61 3.11
C ASP A 135 -17.02 -0.22 1.99
N PHE A 136 -16.15 -1.14 1.56
CA PHE A 136 -15.30 -0.94 0.38
C PHE A 136 -16.14 -0.65 -0.87
N ASN A 137 -17.15 -1.46 -1.16
CA ASN A 137 -18.02 -1.27 -2.33
C ASN A 137 -18.83 0.02 -2.24
N ALA A 138 -19.29 0.40 -1.04
CA ALA A 138 -19.96 1.67 -0.82
C ALA A 138 -19.03 2.85 -1.15
N LEU A 139 -17.77 2.81 -0.70
CA LEU A 139 -16.75 3.82 -1.01
C LEU A 139 -16.43 3.89 -2.51
N VAL A 140 -16.35 2.74 -3.20
CA VAL A 140 -16.18 2.68 -4.66
C VAL A 140 -17.33 3.39 -5.38
N ARG A 141 -18.58 3.08 -5.02
CA ARG A 141 -19.77 3.73 -5.60
C ARG A 141 -19.84 5.22 -5.29
N GLN A 142 -19.49 5.62 -4.07
CA GLN A 142 -19.43 7.03 -3.66
C GLN A 142 -18.48 7.85 -4.55
N HIS A 143 -17.40 7.24 -5.04
CA HIS A 143 -16.44 7.86 -5.94
C HIS A 143 -16.72 7.64 -7.43
N GLY A 144 -17.95 7.22 -7.78
CA GLY A 144 -18.43 7.13 -9.15
C GLY A 144 -17.85 5.97 -9.95
N MET A 145 -17.35 4.93 -9.29
CA MET A 145 -16.85 3.71 -9.92
C MET A 145 -17.89 2.60 -9.87
N GLY A 146 -17.93 1.79 -10.93
CA GLY A 146 -18.74 0.57 -11.01
C GLY A 146 -17.97 -0.67 -10.54
N ASP A 147 -18.67 -1.79 -10.47
CA ASP A 147 -18.10 -3.09 -10.05
C ASP A 147 -17.02 -3.58 -11.04
N ASP A 148 -17.11 -3.16 -12.31
CA ASP A 148 -16.09 -3.43 -13.32
C ASP A 148 -14.76 -2.78 -12.95
N ALA A 149 -14.75 -1.68 -12.19
CA ALA A 149 -13.53 -1.02 -11.75
C ALA A 149 -12.79 -1.76 -10.63
N VAL A 150 -13.34 -2.86 -10.09
CA VAL A 150 -12.82 -3.60 -8.93
C VAL A 150 -11.98 -4.81 -9.34
N VAL A 151 -10.90 -5.06 -8.61
CA VAL A 151 -10.04 -6.24 -8.72
C VAL A 151 -9.78 -6.80 -7.33
N VAL A 152 -10.22 -8.05 -7.12
CA VAL A 152 -9.90 -8.83 -5.92
C VAL A 152 -8.59 -9.59 -6.16
N ASN A 153 -7.63 -9.39 -5.29
CA ASN A 153 -6.34 -10.06 -5.35
C ASN A 153 -6.41 -11.44 -4.69
N HIS A 154 -5.63 -12.39 -5.19
CA HIS A 154 -5.51 -13.74 -4.63
C HIS A 154 -4.07 -14.09 -4.25
N ILE A 155 -3.88 -15.08 -3.39
CA ILE A 155 -2.55 -15.60 -3.06
C ILE A 155 -1.99 -16.30 -4.30
N LYS A 156 -0.75 -15.98 -4.69
CA LYS A 156 -0.05 -16.65 -5.78
C LYS A 156 1.44 -16.74 -5.47
N GLY A 157 1.89 -17.94 -5.10
CA GLY A 157 3.26 -18.16 -4.62
C GLY A 157 3.53 -17.46 -3.29
N GLU A 158 4.52 -17.96 -2.55
CA GLU A 158 4.92 -17.39 -1.27
C GLU A 158 6.25 -16.67 -1.42
N CYS A 159 6.30 -15.45 -0.91
CA CYS A 159 7.57 -14.77 -0.71
C CYS A 159 8.01 -14.99 0.74
N PRO A 160 9.22 -15.52 0.97
CA PRO A 160 9.74 -15.65 2.32
C PRO A 160 9.81 -14.26 2.97
N PRO A 161 9.63 -14.17 4.30
CA PRO A 161 9.74 -12.90 5.01
C PRO A 161 11.11 -12.29 4.74
N ALA A 162 11.15 -10.97 4.53
CA ALA A 162 12.40 -10.25 4.35
C ALA A 162 13.26 -10.48 5.59
N SER A 163 14.36 -11.23 5.45
CA SER A 163 15.34 -11.39 6.52
C SER A 163 15.94 -10.03 6.81
N THR A 164 15.74 -9.51 8.02
CA THR A 164 16.50 -8.37 8.53
C THR A 164 17.96 -8.77 8.53
N SER A 165 18.73 -8.33 7.53
CA SER A 165 20.17 -8.49 7.51
C SER A 165 20.75 -7.71 8.69
N GLN A 166 20.96 -8.39 9.80
CA GLN A 166 21.83 -7.89 10.86
C GLN A 166 23.21 -7.71 10.25
N SER A 167 23.63 -6.45 10.16
CA SER A 167 24.99 -6.08 9.80
C SER A 167 25.92 -6.74 10.82
N GLN A 168 26.63 -7.78 10.42
CA GLN A 168 27.73 -8.34 11.20
C GLN A 168 28.79 -7.25 11.35
N VAL A 169 28.97 -6.76 12.58
CA VAL A 169 30.15 -5.99 12.97
C VAL A 169 31.32 -6.98 13.01
N PRO A 170 32.42 -6.76 12.28
CA PRO A 170 33.61 -7.61 12.43
C PRO A 170 34.25 -7.36 13.80
N GLU A 171 34.30 -8.40 14.64
CA GLU A 171 35.07 -8.41 15.88
C GLU A 171 36.56 -8.42 15.52
N SER A 172 37.22 -7.26 15.62
CA SER A 172 38.67 -7.20 15.68
C SER A 172 39.12 -7.69 17.06
N LYS A 173 39.87 -8.79 17.10
CA LYS A 173 40.74 -9.10 18.24
C LYS A 173 42.17 -9.29 17.77
N MET A 174 43.02 -8.53 18.44
CA MET A 174 44.47 -8.44 18.33
C MET A 174 45.13 -9.81 18.37
N ALA A 175 46.11 -9.96 17.49
CA ALA A 175 47.18 -10.93 17.59
C ALA A 175 47.91 -10.76 18.93
N SER A 176 48.29 -11.90 19.51
CA SER A 176 49.36 -12.00 20.50
C SER A 176 50.65 -12.42 19.82
#